data_AF-A0A7V9MZ02-F1
#
_entry.id   AF-A0A7V9MZ02-F1
#
_cell.length_a   1.000
_cell.length_b   1.000
_cell.length_c   1.000
_cell.angle_alpha   90.00
_cell.angle_beta   90.00
_cell.angle_gamma   90.00
#
_symmetry.space_group_name_H-M   'P 1'
#
loop_
_entity.id
_entity.type
_entity.pdbx_description
1 polymer ?
#
loop_
_entity_poly.entity_id
_entity_poly.type
_entity_poly.pdbx_seq_one_letter_code
_entity_poly.pdbx_strand_id
1 'polypeptide(L)'
;MNAISPPAPTPIPISAPCPASAVSGKSPSSGCSSRGLAARLAAMKKRALLVLLSLLPLPAQAADSAWVQATAHGFEARLVTAEASCPTLHTATGDSVMTVRAPANANFPLVCVAPLPGGTTSATVAGITLPVPSADPQRILVLGDTGCRIKGAALQACNDPGQWPFPQLAAAAARLKPDLVIHVGDYLYRESACPPGNAGCAGSPWGDNWITWLADFYTPAAPLLAAAPIVLARGNHED
;
A
#
# COMPACT_ATOMS: atom_id res chain seq x y z
N MET A 1 -28.87 -23.06 32.64
CA MET A 1 -29.04 -21.61 32.85
C MET A 1 -28.30 -21.24 34.11
N ASN A 2 -27.16 -20.55 33.97
CA ASN A 2 -26.49 -19.76 35.00
C ASN A 2 -25.39 -18.97 34.27
N ALA A 3 -25.70 -17.72 33.93
CA ALA A 3 -24.78 -16.81 33.27
C ALA A 3 -23.91 -16.15 34.36
N ILE A 4 -22.60 -16.34 34.25
CA ILE A 4 -21.60 -15.66 35.08
C ILE A 4 -21.21 -14.39 34.33
N SER A 5 -21.60 -13.23 34.86
CA SER A 5 -21.20 -11.92 34.34
C SER A 5 -19.73 -11.64 34.65
N PRO A 6 -18.97 -11.01 33.72
CA PRO A 6 -17.61 -10.58 33.99
C PRO A 6 -17.56 -9.30 34.84
N PRO A 7 -16.48 -9.06 35.60
CA PRO A 7 -16.35 -7.89 36.46
C PRO A 7 -16.09 -6.60 35.68
N ALA A 8 -16.58 -5.48 36.21
CA ALA A 8 -16.41 -4.13 35.66
C ALA A 8 -14.97 -3.61 35.83
N PRO A 9 -14.46 -2.79 34.90
CA PRO A 9 -13.11 -2.21 35.00
C PRO A 9 -13.04 -1.06 36.01
N THR A 10 -11.96 -1.02 36.79
CA THR A 10 -11.60 0.06 37.72
C THR A 10 -11.10 1.32 37.00
N PRO A 11 -11.40 2.53 37.49
CA PRO A 11 -10.95 3.79 36.89
C PRO A 11 -9.49 4.12 37.20
N ILE A 12 -8.79 4.67 36.21
CA ILE A 12 -7.41 5.18 36.29
C ILE A 12 -7.45 6.66 36.75
N PRO A 13 -6.57 7.10 37.68
CA PRO A 13 -6.56 8.49 38.12
C PRO A 13 -5.90 9.44 37.11
N ILE A 14 -6.55 10.57 36.89
CA ILE A 14 -6.08 11.74 36.14
C ILE A 14 -5.18 12.58 37.06
N SER A 15 -3.99 12.93 36.59
CA SER A 15 -3.11 13.93 37.23
C SER A 15 -2.64 14.95 36.18
N ALA A 16 -2.92 16.22 36.42
CA ALA A 16 -2.61 17.41 35.63
C ALA A 16 -1.20 17.99 36.00
N PRO A 17 -0.88 19.28 35.74
CA PRO A 17 -0.52 19.93 34.47
C PRO A 17 0.91 20.56 34.48
N CYS A 18 1.22 21.30 33.41
CA CYS A 18 2.44 22.07 33.07
C CYS A 18 3.22 22.77 34.21
N PRO A 19 4.46 23.23 33.87
CA PRO A 19 4.79 24.61 34.19
C PRO A 19 5.21 25.43 32.95
N ALA A 20 4.70 26.65 32.91
CA ALA A 20 5.25 27.77 32.15
C ALA A 20 6.44 28.37 32.91
N SER A 21 7.36 29.03 32.20
CA SER A 21 8.18 30.09 32.79
C SER A 21 8.43 31.23 31.79
N ALA A 22 7.83 32.35 32.16
CA ALA A 22 8.18 33.75 31.93
C ALA A 22 9.67 34.04 32.28
N VAL A 23 10.37 35.13 31.96
CA VAL A 23 10.15 36.46 31.36
C VAL A 23 11.54 37.15 31.26
N SER A 24 11.61 38.27 30.54
CA SER A 24 12.59 39.38 30.66
C SER A 24 13.68 39.40 29.59
N GLY A 25 13.96 40.48 28.85
CA GLY A 25 13.51 41.86 28.95
C GLY A 25 14.61 42.78 28.40
N LYS A 26 14.19 43.81 27.65
CA LYS A 26 14.87 45.10 27.35
C LYS A 26 16.17 45.13 26.53
N SER A 27 16.02 45.72 25.34
CA SER A 27 17.02 46.60 24.69
C SER A 27 17.20 47.90 25.51
N PRO A 28 18.35 48.61 25.41
CA PRO A 28 18.35 49.79 24.52
C PRO A 28 19.69 50.13 23.82
N SER A 29 19.53 51.09 22.92
CA SER A 29 20.38 51.83 21.98
C SER A 29 21.67 52.52 22.46
N SER A 30 22.64 52.65 21.55
CA SER A 30 23.50 53.84 21.24
C SER A 30 24.57 53.37 20.24
N GLY A 31 24.91 53.96 19.09
CA GLY A 31 25.08 55.36 18.71
C GLY A 31 26.57 55.60 18.33
N CYS A 32 26.83 56.33 17.22
CA CYS A 32 28.08 57.03 16.85
C CYS A 32 29.01 56.48 15.71
N SER A 33 28.80 57.06 14.51
CA SER A 33 29.73 57.91 13.73
C SER A 33 31.04 57.40 13.05
N SER A 34 30.95 57.36 11.71
CA SER A 34 31.79 58.07 10.70
C SER A 34 33.15 57.59 10.19
N ARG A 35 33.29 57.73 8.84
CA ARG A 35 34.50 57.85 7.98
C ARG A 35 35.35 56.57 7.87
N GLY A 36 35.58 55.93 6.73
CA GLY A 36 35.52 56.30 5.32
C GLY A 36 36.87 55.92 4.69
N LEU A 37 36.92 55.09 3.63
CA LEU A 37 37.93 55.17 2.57
C LEU A 37 37.70 54.13 1.47
N ALA A 38 37.85 54.60 0.24
CA ALA A 38 38.38 53.88 -0.93
C ALA A 38 37.60 52.67 -1.47
N ALA A 39 36.83 52.97 -2.52
CA ALA A 39 36.49 52.03 -3.57
C ALA A 39 37.76 51.35 -4.12
N ARG A 40 37.76 50.02 -4.12
CA ARG A 40 38.55 49.20 -5.04
C ARG A 40 37.62 48.20 -5.71
N LEU A 41 37.23 48.51 -6.96
CA LEU A 41 36.62 47.54 -7.85
C LEU A 41 37.67 46.48 -8.19
N ALA A 42 37.59 45.32 -7.53
CA ALA A 42 38.19 44.10 -8.02
C ALA A 42 37.06 43.29 -8.69
N ALA A 43 37.10 43.21 -10.03
CA ALA A 43 36.19 42.40 -10.81
C ALA A 43 36.43 40.91 -10.54
N MET A 44 35.73 40.37 -9.55
CA MET A 44 35.76 38.95 -9.22
C MET A 44 34.71 38.24 -10.08
N LYS A 45 35.13 37.66 -11.22
CA LYS A 45 34.30 36.77 -12.04
C LYS A 45 33.91 35.55 -11.20
N LYS A 46 32.76 35.61 -10.52
CA LYS A 46 32.11 34.46 -9.90
C LYS A 46 31.68 33.51 -11.03
N ARG A 47 32.48 32.48 -11.31
CA ARG A 47 32.00 31.31 -12.04
C ARG A 47 31.06 30.55 -11.10
N ALA A 48 29.79 30.92 -11.12
CA ALA A 48 28.74 30.11 -10.53
C ALA A 48 28.59 28.85 -11.39
N LEU A 49 29.21 27.76 -10.97
CA LEU A 49 28.95 26.44 -11.54
C LEU A 49 27.57 26.00 -11.03
N LEU A 50 26.54 26.24 -11.85
CA LEU A 50 25.20 25.75 -11.62
C LEU A 50 25.24 24.22 -11.78
N VAL A 51 25.35 23.48 -10.68
CA VAL A 51 25.09 22.04 -10.69
C VAL A 51 23.58 21.88 -10.75
N LEU A 52 23.06 21.79 -11.98
CA LEU A 52 21.68 21.46 -12.24
C LEU A 52 21.50 19.97 -11.92
N LEU A 53 21.16 19.65 -10.67
CA LEU A 53 20.75 18.30 -10.29
C LEU A 53 19.38 18.05 -10.91
N SER A 54 19.38 17.57 -12.16
CA SER A 54 18.17 17.15 -12.84
C SER A 54 17.61 15.94 -12.11
N LEU A 55 16.67 16.20 -11.19
CA LEU A 55 15.71 15.23 -10.68
C LEU A 55 14.82 14.83 -11.84
N LEU A 56 15.32 13.93 -12.70
CA LEU A 56 14.47 13.20 -13.64
C LEU A 56 13.48 12.43 -12.77
N PRO A 57 12.17 12.63 -12.90
CA PRO A 57 11.20 11.75 -12.28
C PRO A 57 11.47 10.36 -12.84
N LEU A 58 11.99 9.47 -11.99
CA LEU A 58 11.96 8.04 -12.28
C LEU A 58 10.49 7.70 -12.54
N PRO A 59 10.16 6.98 -13.63
CA PRO A 59 8.83 6.42 -13.74
C PRO A 59 8.61 5.62 -12.46
N ALA A 60 7.55 5.94 -11.71
CA ALA A 60 7.13 5.11 -10.60
C ALA A 60 6.74 3.76 -11.21
N GLN A 61 7.70 2.83 -11.29
CA GLN A 61 7.42 1.46 -11.64
C GLN A 61 6.41 0.98 -10.60
N ALA A 62 5.22 0.64 -11.07
CA ALA A 62 4.20 0.10 -10.21
C ALA A 62 4.78 -1.14 -9.54
N ALA A 63 4.77 -1.17 -8.20
CA ALA A 63 5.45 -2.20 -7.44
C ALA A 63 4.91 -3.59 -7.81
N ASP A 64 5.82 -4.53 -8.00
CA ASP A 64 5.49 -5.94 -8.21
C ASP A 64 4.60 -6.43 -7.06
N SER A 65 3.58 -7.21 -7.41
CA SER A 65 2.64 -7.78 -6.44
C SER A 65 2.56 -9.28 -6.65
N ALA A 66 2.90 -10.05 -5.62
CA ALA A 66 2.87 -11.50 -5.66
C ALA A 66 2.00 -12.08 -4.55
N TRP A 67 1.30 -13.17 -4.84
CA TRP A 67 0.41 -13.86 -3.91
C TRP A 67 0.26 -15.34 -4.28
N VAL A 68 -0.32 -16.12 -3.36
CA VAL A 68 -0.74 -17.48 -3.65
C VAL A 68 -2.25 -17.52 -3.78
N GLN A 69 -2.73 -17.98 -4.93
CA GLN A 69 -4.15 -18.06 -5.25
C GLN A 69 -4.63 -19.51 -5.21
N ALA A 70 -5.75 -19.75 -4.55
CA ALA A 70 -6.49 -21.00 -4.65
C ALA A 70 -7.33 -21.01 -5.94
N THR A 71 -7.31 -22.15 -6.64
CA THR A 71 -8.08 -22.39 -7.86
C THR A 71 -8.79 -23.74 -7.81
N ALA A 72 -9.59 -24.05 -8.83
CA ALA A 72 -10.20 -25.38 -8.99
C ALA A 72 -9.16 -26.51 -9.16
N HIS A 73 -7.90 -26.20 -9.50
CA HIS A 73 -6.83 -27.16 -9.74
C HIS A 73 -5.77 -27.19 -8.62
N GLY A 74 -6.02 -26.50 -7.51
CA GLY A 74 -5.08 -26.34 -6.40
C GLY A 74 -4.53 -24.92 -6.29
N PHE A 75 -3.39 -24.78 -5.63
CA PHE A 75 -2.76 -23.48 -5.39
C PHE A 75 -1.76 -23.12 -6.49
N GLU A 76 -1.67 -21.84 -6.80
CA GLU A 76 -0.71 -21.28 -7.75
C GLU A 76 -0.09 -20.00 -7.19
N ALA A 77 1.20 -19.82 -7.42
CA ALA A 77 1.88 -18.56 -7.20
C ALA A 77 1.57 -17.63 -8.38
N ARG A 78 1.16 -16.40 -8.08
CA ARG A 78 0.92 -15.35 -9.06
C ARG A 78 1.83 -14.16 -8.80
N LEU A 79 2.22 -13.51 -9.89
CA LEU A 79 3.02 -12.29 -9.87
C LEU A 79 2.47 -11.34 -10.94
N VAL A 80 2.22 -10.10 -10.57
CA VAL A 80 2.08 -8.98 -11.50
C VAL A 80 3.39 -8.21 -11.47
N THR A 81 4.00 -7.99 -12.63
CA THR A 81 5.34 -7.39 -12.73
C THR A 81 5.49 -6.50 -13.96
N ALA A 82 6.34 -5.48 -13.83
CA ALA A 82 6.77 -4.63 -14.95
C ALA A 82 7.88 -5.28 -15.81
N GLU A 83 8.39 -6.45 -15.42
CA GLU A 83 9.40 -7.19 -16.16
C GLU A 83 8.89 -7.67 -17.54
N ALA A 84 9.82 -7.82 -18.47
CA ALA A 84 9.50 -8.23 -19.85
C ALA A 84 9.14 -9.72 -19.97
N SER A 85 9.56 -10.55 -19.01
CA SER A 85 9.31 -12.00 -19.01
C SER A 85 9.02 -12.52 -17.62
N CYS A 86 8.32 -13.64 -17.54
CA CYS A 86 8.00 -14.27 -16.27
C CYS A 86 9.25 -14.82 -15.58
N PRO A 87 9.49 -14.45 -14.31
CA PRO A 87 10.66 -14.90 -13.57
C PRO A 87 10.49 -16.36 -13.10
N THR A 88 11.54 -16.88 -12.48
CA THR A 88 11.52 -18.19 -11.83
C THR A 88 10.86 -18.09 -10.45
N LEU A 89 10.00 -19.06 -10.14
CA LEU A 89 9.54 -19.35 -8.79
C LEU A 89 10.55 -20.30 -8.14
N HIS A 90 11.09 -19.90 -6.99
CA HIS A 90 11.99 -20.72 -6.18
C HIS A 90 11.20 -21.40 -5.06
N THR A 91 11.28 -22.73 -4.94
CA THR A 91 10.67 -23.47 -3.83
C THR A 91 11.69 -24.35 -3.12
N ALA A 92 11.37 -24.81 -1.91
CA ALA A 92 12.22 -25.78 -1.19
C ALA A 92 12.45 -27.09 -1.98
N THR A 93 11.53 -27.44 -2.87
CA THR A 93 11.58 -28.66 -3.69
C THR A 93 12.24 -28.45 -5.06
N GLY A 94 12.62 -27.22 -5.39
CA GLY A 94 13.27 -26.86 -6.66
C GLY A 94 12.66 -25.62 -7.32
N ASP A 95 13.25 -25.25 -8.45
CA ASP A 95 12.82 -24.09 -9.24
C ASP A 95 11.75 -24.47 -10.25
N SER A 96 10.77 -23.58 -10.44
CA SER A 96 9.75 -23.69 -11.48
C SER A 96 9.72 -22.42 -12.31
N VAL A 97 9.77 -22.56 -13.63
CA VAL A 97 9.59 -21.42 -14.54
C VAL A 97 8.13 -20.98 -14.49
N MET A 98 7.89 -19.69 -14.24
CA MET A 98 6.54 -19.16 -14.34
C MET A 98 6.16 -18.96 -15.81
N THR A 99 4.88 -19.15 -16.10
CA THR A 99 4.29 -18.96 -17.42
C THR A 99 3.45 -17.70 -17.48
N VAL A 100 3.27 -17.16 -18.68
CA VAL A 100 2.42 -15.98 -18.90
C VAL A 100 0.96 -16.35 -18.68
N ARG A 101 0.35 -15.76 -17.65
CA ARG A 101 -1.10 -15.87 -17.39
C ARG A 101 -1.89 -14.82 -18.16
N ALA A 102 -1.36 -13.61 -18.28
CA ALA A 102 -1.88 -12.55 -19.12
C ALA A 102 -0.71 -11.67 -19.61
N PRO A 103 -0.64 -11.37 -20.92
CA PRO A 103 0.41 -10.50 -21.45
C PRO A 103 0.22 -9.06 -20.98
N ALA A 104 1.32 -8.31 -20.87
CA ALA A 104 1.25 -6.87 -20.62
C ALA A 104 0.53 -6.14 -21.76
N ASN A 105 -0.20 -5.08 -21.43
CA ASN A 105 -0.87 -4.19 -22.37
C ASN A 105 -0.84 -2.74 -21.86
N ALA A 106 -1.57 -1.84 -22.52
CA ALA A 106 -1.58 -0.42 -22.17
C ALA A 106 -2.10 -0.12 -20.75
N ASN A 107 -2.97 -0.98 -20.20
CA ASN A 107 -3.62 -0.77 -18.91
C ASN A 107 -3.05 -1.66 -17.80
N PHE A 108 -2.44 -2.80 -18.14
CA PHE A 108 -2.02 -3.83 -17.20
C PHE A 108 -0.59 -4.35 -17.46
N PRO A 109 0.23 -4.55 -16.42
CA PRO A 109 1.52 -5.23 -16.51
C PRO A 109 1.38 -6.72 -16.85
N LEU A 110 2.53 -7.37 -17.01
CA LEU A 110 2.61 -8.81 -17.23
C LEU A 110 2.10 -9.55 -15.98
N VAL A 111 1.24 -10.54 -16.18
CA VAL A 111 0.80 -11.45 -15.12
C VAL A 111 1.38 -12.83 -15.37
N CYS A 112 2.08 -13.34 -14.37
CA CYS A 112 2.78 -14.63 -14.39
C CYS A 112 2.15 -15.60 -13.40
N VAL A 113 2.22 -16.89 -13.72
CA VAL A 113 1.70 -17.96 -12.88
C VAL A 113 2.59 -19.19 -12.89
N ALA A 114 2.70 -19.85 -11.73
CA ALA A 114 3.23 -21.21 -11.63
C ALA A 114 2.39 -22.01 -10.62
N PRO A 115 2.12 -23.30 -10.87
CA PRO A 115 1.55 -24.18 -9.85
C PRO A 115 2.42 -24.19 -8.59
N LEU A 116 1.78 -24.26 -7.42
CA LEU A 116 2.46 -24.42 -6.14
C LEU A 116 2.10 -25.81 -5.58
N PRO A 117 2.98 -26.82 -5.76
CA PRO A 117 2.68 -28.20 -5.37
C PRO A 117 2.37 -28.36 -3.88
N GLY A 118 1.54 -29.35 -3.55
CA GLY A 118 1.32 -29.76 -2.16
C GLY A 118 2.65 -30.18 -1.52
N GLY A 119 2.85 -29.79 -0.25
CA GLY A 119 4.07 -30.07 0.50
C GLY A 119 5.20 -29.04 0.32
N THR A 120 5.00 -27.97 -0.45
CA THR A 120 5.93 -26.84 -0.47
C THR A 120 6.04 -26.19 0.91
N THR A 121 7.26 -26.08 1.43
CA THR A 121 7.56 -25.48 2.75
C THR A 121 8.11 -24.06 2.66
N SER A 122 8.59 -23.64 1.48
CA SER A 122 8.95 -22.25 1.18
C SER A 122 8.75 -21.96 -0.30
N ALA A 123 8.36 -20.73 -0.61
CA ALA A 123 8.23 -20.23 -1.98
C ALA A 123 8.62 -18.76 -2.06
N THR A 124 9.42 -18.40 -3.06
CA THR A 124 9.88 -17.03 -3.31
C THR A 124 9.88 -16.73 -4.81
N VAL A 125 9.40 -15.55 -5.20
CA VAL A 125 9.43 -15.06 -6.58
C VAL A 125 9.83 -13.59 -6.58
N ALA A 126 10.76 -13.18 -7.45
CA ALA A 126 11.23 -11.79 -7.54
C ALA A 126 11.66 -11.19 -6.17
N GLY A 127 12.20 -12.02 -5.27
CA GLY A 127 12.58 -11.63 -3.90
C GLY A 127 11.42 -11.54 -2.90
N ILE A 128 10.17 -11.76 -3.32
CA ILE A 128 8.98 -11.77 -2.46
C ILE A 128 8.74 -13.18 -1.93
N THR A 129 8.72 -13.34 -0.61
CA THR A 129 8.34 -14.60 0.04
C THR A 129 6.82 -14.76 0.01
N LEU A 130 6.36 -15.94 -0.41
CA LEU A 130 4.94 -16.27 -0.55
C LEU A 130 4.46 -17.14 0.62
N PRO A 131 3.20 -16.97 1.07
CA PRO A 131 2.62 -17.85 2.08
C PRO A 131 2.40 -19.26 1.51
N VAL A 132 2.86 -20.28 2.22
CA VAL A 132 2.64 -21.67 1.81
C VAL A 132 1.24 -22.16 2.23
N PRO A 133 0.50 -22.88 1.36
CA PRO A 133 -0.82 -23.38 1.71
C PRO A 133 -0.83 -24.40 2.85
N SER A 134 -1.80 -24.26 3.76
CA SER A 134 -2.15 -25.31 4.70
C SER A 134 -2.93 -26.42 3.99
N ALA A 135 -2.58 -27.67 4.24
CA ALA A 135 -3.32 -28.83 3.72
C ALA A 135 -4.74 -28.94 4.32
N ASP A 136 -4.93 -28.41 5.52
CA ASP A 136 -6.19 -28.39 6.24
C ASP A 136 -6.37 -27.00 6.91
N PRO A 137 -6.92 -26.01 6.19
CA PRO A 137 -7.08 -24.64 6.71
C PRO A 137 -8.18 -24.60 7.79
N GLN A 138 -7.83 -24.19 9.01
CA GLN A 138 -8.74 -24.15 10.16
C GLN A 138 -9.16 -22.73 10.52
N ARG A 139 -8.32 -21.73 10.24
CA ARG A 139 -8.63 -20.30 10.40
C ARG A 139 -8.86 -19.67 9.04
N ILE A 140 -10.12 -19.55 8.66
CA ILE A 140 -10.54 -18.94 7.39
C ILE A 140 -11.03 -17.52 7.64
N LEU A 141 -10.41 -16.56 6.98
CA LEU A 141 -10.89 -15.17 6.96
C LEU A 141 -11.76 -14.97 5.71
N VAL A 142 -12.93 -14.36 5.89
CA VAL A 142 -13.82 -14.00 4.78
C VAL A 142 -14.02 -12.49 4.76
N LEU A 143 -13.89 -11.88 3.58
CA LEU A 143 -14.12 -10.44 3.34
C LEU A 143 -14.60 -10.19 1.91
N GLY A 144 -15.13 -9.01 1.64
CA GLY A 144 -15.63 -8.57 0.33
C GLY A 144 -15.92 -7.06 0.36
N ASP A 145 -16.38 -6.51 -0.76
CA ASP A 145 -16.80 -5.10 -0.86
C ASP A 145 -15.71 -4.12 -0.39
N THR A 146 -14.48 -4.34 -0.83
CA THR A 146 -13.30 -3.64 -0.30
C THR A 146 -12.91 -2.41 -1.10
N GLY A 147 -13.45 -2.24 -2.32
CA GLY A 147 -13.12 -1.09 -3.16
C GLY A 147 -13.55 0.25 -2.54
N CYS A 148 -12.87 1.33 -2.92
CA CYS A 148 -13.30 2.68 -2.54
C CYS A 148 -14.16 3.35 -3.62
N ARG A 149 -15.40 3.71 -3.28
CA ARG A 149 -16.37 4.26 -4.22
C ARG A 149 -16.00 5.65 -4.73
N ILE A 150 -15.76 5.76 -6.03
CA ILE A 150 -15.77 7.04 -6.75
C ILE A 150 -16.55 6.87 -8.05
N LYS A 151 -17.84 7.24 -8.05
CA LYS A 151 -18.71 7.21 -9.24
C LYS A 151 -19.67 8.40 -9.24
N GLY A 152 -19.32 9.45 -9.97
CA GLY A 152 -20.11 10.69 -10.00
C GLY A 152 -20.34 11.25 -8.60
N ALA A 153 -21.60 11.37 -8.18
CA ALA A 153 -21.97 11.87 -6.85
C ALA A 153 -21.87 10.81 -5.73
N ALA A 154 -21.79 9.51 -6.07
CA ALA A 154 -21.55 8.45 -5.09
C ALA A 154 -20.03 8.37 -4.82
N LEU A 155 -19.60 9.04 -3.76
CA LEU A 155 -18.18 9.27 -3.49
C LEU A 155 -17.85 9.02 -2.02
N GLN A 156 -16.84 8.19 -1.79
CA GLN A 156 -16.17 8.02 -0.51
C GLN A 156 -14.87 8.81 -0.48
N ALA A 157 -14.49 9.30 0.70
CA ALA A 157 -13.19 9.93 0.90
C ALA A 157 -12.10 8.85 0.99
N CYS A 158 -11.63 8.36 -0.16
CA CYS A 158 -10.65 7.26 -0.24
C CYS A 158 -9.28 7.56 0.39
N ASN A 159 -8.98 8.83 0.65
CA ASN A 159 -7.77 9.25 1.35
C ASN A 159 -7.97 9.33 2.88
N ASP A 160 -9.19 9.14 3.36
CA ASP A 160 -9.55 9.15 4.78
C ASP A 160 -9.77 7.71 5.27
N PRO A 161 -8.90 7.18 6.15
CA PRO A 161 -9.04 5.81 6.66
C PRO A 161 -10.30 5.60 7.52
N GLY A 162 -10.92 6.68 8.03
CA GLY A 162 -12.20 6.59 8.73
C GLY A 162 -13.41 6.42 7.79
N GLN A 163 -13.25 6.74 6.50
CA GLN A 163 -14.30 6.62 5.48
C GLN A 163 -14.08 5.42 4.55
N TRP A 164 -12.83 4.98 4.41
CA TRP A 164 -12.45 3.75 3.72
C TRP A 164 -11.41 2.96 4.53
N PRO A 165 -11.86 2.08 5.45
CA PRO A 165 -10.98 1.45 6.43
C PRO A 165 -10.28 0.18 5.94
N PHE A 166 -10.47 -0.22 4.67
CA PHE A 166 -9.95 -1.49 4.16
C PHE A 166 -8.45 -1.71 4.42
N PRO A 167 -7.53 -0.75 4.20
CA PRO A 167 -6.11 -0.94 4.52
C PRO A 167 -5.87 -1.31 6.00
N GLN A 168 -6.60 -0.70 6.92
CA GLN A 168 -6.48 -0.98 8.35
C GLN A 168 -7.05 -2.35 8.72
N LEU A 169 -8.19 -2.70 8.11
CA LEU A 169 -8.83 -4.00 8.30
C LEU A 169 -7.99 -5.14 7.74
N ALA A 170 -7.41 -4.99 6.55
CA ALA A 170 -6.51 -5.97 5.96
C ALA A 170 -5.27 -6.20 6.84
N ALA A 171 -4.64 -5.12 7.32
CA ALA A 171 -3.51 -5.22 8.25
C ALA A 171 -3.90 -5.88 9.58
N ALA A 172 -5.10 -5.60 10.11
CA ALA A 172 -5.60 -6.24 11.33
C ALA A 172 -5.90 -7.72 11.12
N ALA A 173 -6.53 -8.07 10.00
CA ALA A 173 -6.90 -9.43 9.68
C ALA A 173 -5.66 -10.30 9.42
N ALA A 174 -4.62 -9.75 8.80
CA ALA A 174 -3.32 -10.42 8.67
C ALA A 174 -2.72 -10.84 10.02
N ARG A 175 -2.88 -10.03 11.07
CA ARG A 175 -2.39 -10.36 12.43
C ARG A 175 -3.14 -11.52 13.09
N LEU A 176 -4.31 -11.88 12.58
CA LEU A 176 -5.03 -13.10 13.02
C LEU A 176 -4.35 -14.38 12.52
N LYS A 177 -3.39 -14.28 11.59
CA LYS A 177 -2.68 -15.41 10.97
C LYS A 177 -3.68 -16.42 10.38
N PRO A 178 -4.51 -16.01 9.41
CA PRO A 178 -5.40 -16.94 8.73
C PRO A 178 -4.58 -18.02 8.00
N ASP A 179 -5.16 -19.21 7.88
CA ASP A 179 -4.61 -20.28 7.05
C ASP A 179 -5.05 -20.12 5.59
N LEU A 180 -6.21 -19.46 5.39
CA LEU A 180 -6.81 -19.16 4.10
C LEU A 180 -7.63 -17.88 4.19
N VAL A 181 -7.58 -17.08 3.12
CA VAL A 181 -8.45 -15.93 2.93
C VAL A 181 -9.43 -16.22 1.80
N ILE A 182 -10.69 -15.83 1.96
CA ILE A 182 -11.70 -15.86 0.91
C ILE A 182 -12.18 -14.43 0.70
N HIS A 183 -11.90 -13.88 -0.47
CA HIS A 183 -12.46 -12.61 -0.90
C HIS A 183 -13.64 -12.86 -1.83
N VAL A 184 -14.81 -12.34 -1.46
CA VAL A 184 -16.08 -12.64 -2.16
C VAL A 184 -16.42 -11.67 -3.29
N GLY A 185 -15.41 -10.98 -3.85
CA GLY A 185 -15.58 -9.99 -4.91
C GLY A 185 -15.66 -8.53 -4.46
N ASP A 186 -15.92 -7.66 -5.42
CA ASP A 186 -16.14 -6.22 -5.27
C ASP A 186 -14.90 -5.47 -4.75
N TYR A 187 -13.83 -5.60 -5.53
CA TYR A 187 -12.51 -5.02 -5.27
C TYR A 187 -12.38 -3.61 -5.81
N LEU A 188 -12.90 -3.34 -7.03
CA LEU A 188 -12.61 -2.12 -7.80
C LEU A 188 -13.83 -1.19 -7.84
N TYR A 189 -13.72 -0.01 -7.23
CA TYR A 189 -14.85 0.91 -7.04
C TYR A 189 -14.55 2.36 -7.48
N ARG A 190 -13.30 2.66 -7.83
CA ARG A 190 -12.89 3.95 -8.40
C ARG A 190 -13.20 4.02 -9.90
N GLU A 191 -14.49 4.07 -10.25
CA GLU A 191 -14.98 4.03 -11.63
C GLU A 191 -14.85 5.38 -12.37
N SER A 192 -14.75 6.50 -11.65
CA SER A 192 -14.72 7.85 -12.21
C SER A 192 -13.63 8.70 -11.57
N ALA A 193 -13.20 9.75 -12.26
CA ALA A 193 -12.27 10.73 -11.70
C ALA A 193 -12.86 11.41 -10.45
N CYS A 194 -11.99 11.68 -9.46
CA CYS A 194 -12.35 12.50 -8.31
C CYS A 194 -12.81 13.91 -8.77
N PRO A 195 -13.99 14.39 -8.34
CA PRO A 195 -14.46 15.73 -8.69
C PRO A 195 -13.46 16.82 -8.28
N PRO A 196 -13.25 17.86 -9.12
CA PRO A 196 -12.35 18.95 -8.80
C PRO A 196 -12.67 19.60 -7.45
N GLY A 197 -11.64 19.80 -6.63
CA GLY A 197 -11.77 20.43 -5.30
C GLY A 197 -12.17 19.48 -4.17
N ASN A 198 -12.46 18.20 -4.43
CA ASN A 198 -12.74 17.24 -3.37
C ASN A 198 -11.44 16.69 -2.76
N ALA A 199 -11.10 17.15 -1.55
CA ALA A 199 -9.90 16.71 -0.85
C ALA A 199 -9.91 15.22 -0.45
N GLY A 200 -11.10 14.63 -0.25
CA GLY A 200 -11.27 13.26 0.23
C GLY A 200 -10.83 12.19 -0.76
N CYS A 201 -10.82 12.49 -2.06
CA CYS A 201 -10.34 11.59 -3.12
C CYS A 201 -9.26 12.21 -4.01
N ALA A 202 -8.74 13.39 -3.64
CA ALA A 202 -7.78 14.11 -4.47
C ALA A 202 -6.60 13.21 -4.86
N GLY A 203 -6.29 13.15 -6.15
CA GLY A 203 -5.21 12.31 -6.69
C GLY A 203 -5.51 10.81 -6.78
N SER A 204 -6.72 10.36 -6.41
CA SER A 204 -7.10 8.95 -6.58
C SER A 204 -7.06 8.55 -8.06
N PRO A 205 -6.46 7.39 -8.39
CA PRO A 205 -6.58 6.83 -9.74
C PRO A 205 -8.02 6.36 -9.99
N TRP A 206 -8.36 6.10 -11.25
CA TRP A 206 -9.69 5.66 -11.62
C TRP A 206 -9.68 4.85 -12.92
N GLY A 207 -10.76 4.11 -13.14
CA GLY A 207 -10.96 3.24 -14.30
C GLY A 207 -10.32 1.85 -14.13
N ASP A 208 -10.57 0.98 -15.11
CA ASP A 208 -10.06 -0.38 -15.10
C ASP A 208 -8.61 -0.44 -15.62
N ASN A 209 -7.66 -0.23 -14.70
CA ASN A 209 -6.22 -0.26 -14.99
C ASN A 209 -5.42 -0.60 -13.73
N TRP A 210 -4.18 -1.02 -13.93
CA TRP A 210 -3.34 -1.52 -12.84
C TRP A 210 -3.13 -0.54 -11.70
N ILE A 211 -2.97 0.76 -11.96
CA ILE A 211 -2.78 1.74 -10.88
C ILE A 211 -4.03 1.85 -10.01
N THR A 212 -5.22 1.69 -10.58
CA THR A 212 -6.48 1.69 -9.83
C THR A 212 -6.65 0.41 -9.03
N TRP A 213 -6.37 -0.76 -9.63
CA TRP A 213 -6.35 -2.05 -8.92
C TRP A 213 -5.31 -2.09 -7.79
N LEU A 214 -4.14 -1.50 -8.02
CA LEU A 214 -3.09 -1.38 -7.02
C LEU A 214 -3.55 -0.52 -5.84
N ALA A 215 -4.27 0.56 -6.12
CA ALA A 215 -4.78 1.47 -5.10
C ALA A 215 -6.00 0.92 -4.35
N ASP A 216 -6.90 0.18 -5.01
CA ASP A 216 -8.14 -0.34 -4.39
C ASP A 216 -7.90 -1.67 -3.67
N PHE A 217 -7.03 -2.53 -4.20
CA PHE A 217 -6.86 -3.89 -3.70
C PHE A 217 -5.43 -4.25 -3.31
N TYR A 218 -4.48 -4.27 -4.25
CA TYR A 218 -3.18 -4.90 -3.98
C TYR A 218 -2.35 -4.18 -2.91
N THR A 219 -2.33 -2.84 -2.89
CA THR A 219 -1.62 -2.09 -1.84
C THR A 219 -2.29 -2.24 -0.48
N PRO A 220 -3.62 -2.01 -0.33
CA PRO A 220 -4.32 -2.24 0.94
C PRO A 220 -4.22 -3.69 1.45
N ALA A 221 -4.33 -4.67 0.55
CA ALA A 221 -4.36 -6.10 0.88
C ALA A 221 -2.96 -6.71 1.04
N ALA A 222 -1.87 -5.99 0.73
CA ALA A 222 -0.51 -6.54 0.76
C ALA A 222 -0.16 -7.28 2.07
N PRO A 223 -0.49 -6.79 3.28
CA PRO A 223 -0.26 -7.54 4.51
C PRO A 223 -1.00 -8.87 4.57
N LEU A 224 -2.19 -8.93 3.98
CA LEU A 224 -3.04 -10.11 3.98
C LEU A 224 -2.60 -11.13 2.92
N LEU A 225 -2.22 -10.67 1.72
CA LEU A 225 -1.64 -11.49 0.65
C LEU A 225 -0.28 -12.09 1.05
N ALA A 226 0.47 -11.42 1.94
CA ALA A 226 1.69 -11.96 2.52
C ALA A 226 1.43 -12.96 3.65
N ALA A 227 0.27 -12.88 4.32
CA ALA A 227 -0.03 -13.69 5.48
C ALA A 227 -0.60 -15.07 5.13
N ALA A 228 -1.38 -15.18 4.05
CA ALA A 228 -2.08 -16.42 3.70
C ALA A 228 -2.40 -16.52 2.20
N PRO A 229 -2.57 -17.74 1.65
CA PRO A 229 -3.19 -17.93 0.35
C PRO A 229 -4.61 -17.36 0.31
N ILE A 230 -5.06 -16.97 -0.88
CA ILE A 230 -6.35 -16.33 -1.08
C ILE A 230 -7.20 -17.02 -2.17
N VAL A 231 -8.49 -17.20 -1.89
CA VAL A 231 -9.52 -17.44 -2.89
C VAL A 231 -10.05 -16.09 -3.33
N LEU A 232 -10.01 -15.79 -4.62
CA LEU A 232 -10.58 -14.57 -5.20
C LEU A 232 -11.81 -14.95 -6.03
N ALA A 233 -13.00 -14.65 -5.50
CA ALA A 233 -14.24 -14.68 -6.28
C ALA A 233 -14.42 -13.35 -7.03
N ARG A 234 -15.30 -13.33 -8.02
CA ARG A 234 -15.71 -12.09 -8.70
C ARG A 234 -17.06 -11.62 -8.16
N GLY A 235 -17.15 -10.32 -7.88
CA GLY A 235 -18.42 -9.65 -7.58
C GLY A 235 -19.03 -9.06 -8.84
N ASN A 236 -20.07 -8.23 -8.68
CA ASN A 236 -20.72 -7.58 -9.83
C ASN A 236 -19.98 -6.34 -10.33
N HIS A 237 -18.88 -5.95 -9.68
CA HIS A 237 -17.98 -4.90 -10.14
C HIS A 237 -16.76 -5.43 -10.93
N GLU A 238 -16.63 -6.75 -11.05
CA GLU A 238 -15.61 -7.40 -11.87
C GLU A 238 -16.30 -8.15 -13.02
N ASP A 239 -16.41 -7.52 -14.19
CA ASP A 239 -16.96 -8.08 -15.44
C ASP A 239 -15.87 -8.66 -16.37
#